data_AF-A0A2C9SQ81-F1
#
_entry.id   AF-A0A2C9SQ81-F1
#
_cell.length_a   1.000
_cell.length_b   1.000
_cell.length_c   1.000
_cell.angle_alpha   90.00
_cell.angle_beta   90.00
_cell.angle_gamma   90.00
#
_symmetry.space_group_name_H-M   'P 1'
#
loop_
_entity.id
_entity.type
_entity.pdbx_description
1 polymer ?
#
loop_
_entity_poly.entity_id
_entity_poly.type
_entity_poly.pdbx_seq_one_letter_code
_entity_poly.pdbx_strand_id
1 'polypeptide(L)'
;MYAPTWESVATHALPDWYDDAKLGIFVHWGLYSVPGWAPQVPDIQQMLKTRGPADLLRDNPYAEWYLNTSRLPGSPTWYHQRDTYGPEACYDDFVAPFDEGTAGADMAAIAAVCRDAGAGYVVLTTKHHDGFCLWPTALEHPRKGRYHARRDIVGDLRDAVLDAGMRMGLYYSGGYDWPYNDAILENPADSFLAVPHTPDYRHYAAAHVSELIARYRPSVLWNDIGWPAGGDLAALFAEYYNAVPDGVINDRWIQPPVHRGAVSDSLARLGGSLLQRFWSLIPDNRKSLAFSAGHHYDFSTPEYARFDSVVDKKWESTRGVGHSFGANRNERP
;
A
#
# COMPACT_ATOMS: atom_id res chain seq x y z
N MET A 1 -21.90 -11.10 -17.01
CA MET A 1 -20.82 -11.80 -16.30
C MET A 1 -19.56 -11.59 -17.11
N TYR A 2 -18.49 -11.12 -16.48
CA TYR A 2 -17.19 -10.85 -17.11
C TYR A 2 -16.43 -12.15 -17.31
N ALA A 3 -15.85 -12.35 -18.49
CA ALA A 3 -14.94 -13.45 -18.78
C ALA A 3 -13.51 -13.09 -18.31
N PRO A 4 -12.64 -14.08 -18.02
CA PRO A 4 -11.26 -13.85 -17.57
C PRO A 4 -10.34 -13.42 -18.73
N THR A 5 -10.70 -12.34 -19.42
CA THR A 5 -9.95 -11.76 -20.54
C THR A 5 -9.95 -10.24 -20.44
N TRP A 6 -8.86 -9.61 -20.90
CA TRP A 6 -8.77 -8.15 -20.93
C TRP A 6 -9.89 -7.50 -21.75
N GLU A 7 -10.25 -8.09 -22.89
CA GLU A 7 -11.36 -7.63 -23.72
C GLU A 7 -12.67 -7.58 -22.95
N SER A 8 -12.95 -8.57 -22.09
CA SER A 8 -14.18 -8.59 -21.31
C SER A 8 -14.13 -7.63 -20.13
N VAL A 9 -13.06 -7.63 -19.32
CA VAL A 9 -13.02 -6.78 -18.12
C VAL A 9 -12.90 -5.28 -18.48
N ALA A 10 -12.31 -4.95 -19.63
CA ALA A 10 -12.22 -3.58 -20.12
C ALA A 10 -13.58 -2.98 -20.53
N THR A 11 -14.65 -3.80 -20.63
CA THR A 11 -16.01 -3.27 -20.85
C THR A 11 -16.68 -2.80 -19.57
N HIS A 12 -16.05 -2.97 -18.41
CA HIS A 12 -16.58 -2.47 -17.14
C HIS A 12 -16.64 -0.93 -17.19
N ALA A 13 -17.82 -0.38 -16.90
CA ALA A 13 -18.04 1.06 -16.87
C ALA A 13 -17.84 1.59 -15.45
N LEU A 14 -17.26 2.79 -15.34
CA LEU A 14 -17.16 3.47 -14.05
C LEU A 14 -18.56 3.66 -13.45
N PRO A 15 -18.83 3.19 -12.23
CA PRO A 15 -20.14 3.32 -11.62
C PRO A 15 -20.37 4.75 -11.12
N ASP A 16 -21.61 5.25 -11.29
CA ASP A 16 -21.99 6.63 -10.95
C ASP A 16 -21.64 7.02 -9.51
N TRP A 17 -21.81 6.10 -8.56
CA TRP A 17 -21.51 6.38 -7.14
C TRP A 17 -20.05 6.81 -6.93
N TYR A 18 -19.10 6.20 -7.66
CA TYR A 18 -17.69 6.50 -7.49
C TYR A 18 -17.35 7.79 -8.21
N ASP A 19 -18.05 8.07 -9.32
CA ASP A 19 -17.93 9.38 -9.90
C ASP A 19 -18.41 10.45 -8.90
N ASP A 20 -19.60 10.26 -8.31
CA ASP A 20 -20.32 11.22 -7.47
C ASP A 20 -19.78 11.41 -6.06
N ALA A 21 -19.09 10.43 -5.46
CA ALA A 21 -18.68 10.49 -4.07
C ALA A 21 -17.75 11.68 -3.76
N LYS A 22 -16.85 12.02 -4.70
CA LYS A 22 -15.80 13.06 -4.68
C LYS A 22 -14.80 13.05 -3.50
N LEU A 23 -15.18 12.55 -2.32
CA LEU A 23 -14.36 12.45 -1.13
C LEU A 23 -14.43 11.02 -0.56
N GLY A 24 -13.26 10.45 -0.30
CA GLY A 24 -13.10 9.25 0.50
C GLY A 24 -12.03 9.42 1.57
N ILE A 25 -12.04 8.54 2.58
CA ILE A 25 -11.05 8.52 3.67
C ILE A 25 -10.17 7.29 3.55
N PHE A 26 -8.86 7.51 3.56
CA PHE A 26 -7.88 6.42 3.59
C PHE A 26 -7.40 6.18 5.02
N VAL A 27 -7.50 4.94 5.48
CA VAL A 27 -7.03 4.50 6.80
C VAL A 27 -5.81 3.60 6.62
N HIS A 28 -4.63 4.14 6.93
CA HIS A 28 -3.40 3.35 7.05
C HIS A 28 -3.19 2.95 8.51
N TRP A 29 -3.51 1.69 8.81
CA TRP A 29 -3.42 1.12 10.14
C TRP A 29 -2.72 -0.24 10.06
N GLY A 30 -1.85 -0.53 11.04
CA GLY A 30 -1.05 -1.74 11.07
C GLY A 30 -0.06 -1.73 12.22
N LEU A 31 0.87 -2.70 12.25
CA LEU A 31 1.85 -2.82 13.34
C LEU A 31 2.66 -1.54 13.51
N TYR A 32 2.98 -0.86 12.41
CA TYR A 32 3.67 0.44 12.38
C TYR A 32 2.96 1.56 13.15
N SER A 33 1.67 1.42 13.45
CA SER A 33 0.94 2.39 14.28
C SER A 33 1.30 2.30 15.77
N VAL A 34 1.87 1.17 16.23
CA VAL A 34 2.34 1.00 17.61
C VAL A 34 3.55 1.90 17.89
N PRO A 35 4.66 1.82 17.12
CA PRO A 35 5.72 2.83 17.25
C PRO A 35 5.23 4.19 16.76
N GLY A 36 4.44 4.23 15.69
CA GLY A 36 3.79 5.44 15.19
C GLY A 36 4.78 6.61 15.08
N TRP A 37 5.93 6.36 14.45
CA TRP A 37 7.07 7.27 14.46
C TRP A 37 7.75 7.26 13.09
N ALA A 38 8.04 8.45 12.57
CA ALA A 38 8.95 8.67 11.46
C ALA A 38 9.62 10.04 11.62
N PRO A 39 10.82 10.27 11.06
CA PRO A 39 11.44 11.59 11.06
C PRO A 39 10.52 12.63 10.39
N GLN A 40 10.51 13.84 10.94
CA GLN A 40 9.86 14.96 10.25
C GLN A 40 10.72 15.38 9.06
N VAL A 41 10.10 15.50 7.89
CA VAL A 41 10.70 16.15 6.73
C VAL A 41 9.76 17.24 6.21
N PRO A 42 10.26 18.40 5.77
CA PRO A 42 9.38 19.49 5.30
C PRO A 42 8.56 19.13 4.06
N ASP A 43 9.16 18.37 3.13
CA ASP A 43 8.53 17.95 1.89
C ASP A 43 9.28 16.73 1.31
N ILE A 44 8.57 15.61 1.14
CA ILE A 44 9.11 14.37 0.59
C ILE A 44 9.51 14.52 -0.89
N GLN A 45 8.75 15.29 -1.67
CA GLN A 45 9.05 15.57 -3.08
C GLN A 45 10.30 16.45 -3.18
N GLN A 46 10.45 17.42 -2.28
CA GLN A 46 11.66 18.23 -2.20
C GLN A 46 12.87 17.40 -1.78
N MET A 47 12.70 16.49 -0.81
CA MET A 47 13.76 15.58 -0.39
C MET A 47 14.18 14.66 -1.53
N LEU A 48 13.23 14.07 -2.25
CA LEU A 48 13.51 13.30 -3.45
C LEU A 48 14.30 14.15 -4.45
N LYS A 49 13.87 15.38 -4.75
CA LYS A 49 14.52 16.25 -5.74
C LYS A 49 15.95 16.65 -5.37
N THR A 50 16.18 16.95 -4.08
CA THR A 50 17.42 17.56 -3.59
C THR A 50 18.45 16.57 -3.08
N ARG A 51 18.01 15.48 -2.45
CA ARG A 51 18.87 14.48 -1.79
C ARG A 51 18.84 13.11 -2.46
N GLY A 52 17.80 12.84 -3.24
CA GLY A 52 17.65 11.61 -4.02
C GLY A 52 17.05 10.42 -3.24
N PRO A 53 16.73 9.32 -3.95
CA PRO A 53 15.96 8.21 -3.37
C PRO A 53 16.59 7.52 -2.17
N ALA A 54 17.91 7.35 -2.12
CA ALA A 54 18.58 6.66 -0.99
C ALA A 54 18.41 7.43 0.33
N ASP A 55 18.57 8.76 0.28
CA ASP A 55 18.34 9.62 1.44
C ASP A 55 16.86 9.67 1.84
N LEU A 56 15.95 9.60 0.85
CA LEU A 56 14.52 9.50 1.12
C LEU A 56 14.14 8.18 1.80
N LEU A 57 14.75 7.07 1.40
CA LEU A 57 14.54 5.77 2.03
C LEU A 57 15.09 5.76 3.46
N ARG A 58 16.23 6.43 3.69
CA ARG A 58 16.85 6.55 5.02
C ARG A 58 16.07 7.46 5.96
N ASP A 59 15.72 8.66 5.52
CA ASP A 59 15.04 9.68 6.34
C ASP A 59 13.53 9.72 6.03
N ASN A 60 12.93 8.54 5.80
CA ASN A 60 11.57 8.40 5.27
C ASN A 60 10.51 8.95 6.25
N PRO A 61 9.67 9.92 5.85
CA PRO A 61 8.62 10.45 6.73
C PRO A 61 7.39 9.55 6.89
N TYR A 62 7.32 8.45 6.14
CA TYR A 62 6.22 7.50 6.18
C TYR A 62 6.39 6.52 7.34
N ALA A 63 5.57 6.67 8.38
CA ALA A 63 5.62 5.80 9.56
C ALA A 63 5.26 4.35 9.21
N GLU A 64 4.45 4.11 8.18
CA GLU A 64 4.15 2.78 7.67
C GLU A 64 5.36 2.06 7.03
N TRP A 65 6.46 2.77 6.80
CA TRP A 65 7.76 2.21 6.37
C TRP A 65 8.70 1.88 7.53
N TYR A 66 8.20 1.89 8.78
CA TYR A 66 9.02 1.66 9.98
C TYR A 66 9.81 0.35 9.93
N LEU A 67 9.21 -0.78 9.48
CA LEU A 67 9.92 -2.05 9.37
C LEU A 67 11.14 -1.94 8.43
N ASN A 68 11.02 -1.25 7.30
CA ASN A 68 12.16 -1.04 6.41
C ASN A 68 13.20 -0.12 7.04
N THR A 69 12.79 1.06 7.48
CA THR A 69 13.72 2.12 7.89
C THR A 69 14.43 1.84 9.20
N SER A 70 13.78 1.13 10.14
CA SER A 70 14.41 0.66 11.38
C SER A 70 15.52 -0.37 11.15
N ARG A 71 15.57 -1.03 9.98
CA ARG A 71 16.62 -1.97 9.59
C ARG A 71 17.80 -1.31 8.85
N LEU A 72 17.74 0.00 8.57
CA LEU A 72 18.81 0.75 7.91
C LEU A 72 19.78 1.37 8.95
N PRO A 73 21.00 0.84 9.13
CA PRO A 73 21.91 1.35 10.16
C PRO A 73 22.19 2.84 10.01
N GLY A 74 22.06 3.59 11.11
CA GLY A 74 22.29 5.04 11.12
C GLY A 74 21.15 5.90 10.56
N SER A 75 20.02 5.30 10.17
CA SER A 75 18.79 6.05 9.89
C SER A 75 18.20 6.62 11.19
N PRO A 76 17.40 7.71 11.12
CA PRO A 76 16.68 8.22 12.30
C PRO A 76 15.81 7.14 12.97
N THR A 77 15.13 6.30 12.18
CA THR A 77 14.28 5.21 12.70
C THR A 77 15.10 4.12 13.37
N TRP A 78 16.30 3.82 12.87
CA TRP A 78 17.20 2.84 13.49
C TRP A 78 17.66 3.29 14.88
N TYR A 79 17.99 4.57 15.06
CA TYR A 79 18.29 5.13 16.38
C TYR A 79 17.05 5.08 17.28
N HIS A 80 15.90 5.56 16.79
CA HIS A 80 14.65 5.56 17.55
C HIS A 80 14.24 4.16 18.04
N GLN A 81 14.31 3.14 17.17
CA GLN A 81 14.01 1.75 17.51
C GLN A 81 14.86 1.28 18.71
N ARG A 82 16.17 1.53 18.65
CA ARG A 82 17.12 1.05 19.65
C ARG A 82 17.03 1.82 20.96
N ASP A 83 16.81 3.13 20.88
CA ASP A 83 16.73 4.00 22.06
C ASP A 83 15.39 3.81 22.81
N THR A 84 14.31 3.48 22.09
CA THR A 84 12.96 3.36 22.66
C THR A 84 12.62 1.93 23.08
N TYR A 85 12.94 0.94 22.23
CA TYR A 85 12.55 -0.46 22.43
C TYR A 85 13.73 -1.36 22.80
N GLY A 86 14.96 -0.89 22.62
CA GLY A 86 16.19 -1.63 22.92
C GLY A 86 16.83 -2.26 21.67
N PRO A 87 18.12 -2.62 21.75
CA PRO A 87 18.89 -3.09 20.61
C PRO A 87 18.49 -4.46 20.07
N GLU A 88 17.80 -5.27 20.88
CA GLU A 88 17.35 -6.62 20.55
C GLU A 88 15.86 -6.67 20.14
N ALA A 89 15.15 -5.54 20.22
CA ALA A 89 13.72 -5.47 19.90
C ALA A 89 13.49 -5.72 18.40
N CYS A 90 12.58 -6.63 18.10
CA CYS A 90 12.18 -7.02 16.76
C CYS A 90 10.86 -6.33 16.39
N TYR A 91 10.63 -6.10 15.10
CA TYR A 91 9.39 -5.46 14.64
C TYR A 91 8.13 -6.26 15.01
N ASP A 92 8.23 -7.60 14.99
CA ASP A 92 7.14 -8.50 15.37
C ASP A 92 6.75 -8.38 16.86
N ASP A 93 7.59 -7.77 17.71
CA ASP A 93 7.23 -7.48 19.10
C ASP A 93 6.04 -6.51 19.18
N PHE A 94 5.71 -5.81 18.08
CA PHE A 94 4.53 -4.95 17.99
C PHE A 94 3.22 -5.70 17.76
N VAL A 95 3.22 -7.00 17.46
CA VAL A 95 1.98 -7.78 17.23
C VAL A 95 1.09 -7.80 18.48
N ALA A 96 1.65 -8.16 19.64
CA ALA A 96 0.88 -8.22 20.88
C ALA A 96 0.27 -6.86 21.29
N PRO A 97 1.04 -5.75 21.39
CA PRO A 97 0.46 -4.45 21.72
C PRO A 97 -0.50 -3.92 20.64
N PHE A 98 -0.31 -4.28 19.36
CA PHE A 98 -1.29 -3.96 18.32
C PHE A 98 -2.63 -4.70 18.56
N ASP A 99 -2.59 -6.01 18.79
CA ASP A 99 -3.79 -6.81 19.09
C ASP A 99 -4.48 -6.35 20.39
N GLU A 100 -3.73 -5.95 21.42
CA GLU A 100 -4.27 -5.38 22.65
C GLU A 100 -4.94 -4.02 22.41
N GLY A 101 -4.28 -3.11 21.68
CA GLY A 101 -4.81 -1.79 21.37
C GLY A 101 -6.03 -1.82 20.44
N THR A 102 -6.07 -2.76 19.49
CA THR A 102 -7.18 -2.90 18.53
C THR A 102 -8.38 -3.65 19.11
N ALA A 103 -8.23 -4.42 20.18
CA ALA A 103 -9.32 -5.19 20.79
C ALA A 103 -10.50 -4.31 21.26
N GLY A 104 -10.22 -3.10 21.75
CA GLY A 104 -11.22 -2.13 22.20
C GLY A 104 -11.55 -1.01 21.21
N ALA A 105 -11.01 -1.06 19.98
CA ALA A 105 -11.23 0.02 19.01
C ALA A 105 -12.71 0.15 18.62
N ASP A 106 -13.24 1.36 18.70
CA ASP A 106 -14.62 1.69 18.35
C ASP A 106 -14.73 2.00 16.84
N MET A 107 -15.12 0.98 16.06
CA MET A 107 -15.26 1.12 14.61
C MET A 107 -16.42 2.06 14.23
N ALA A 108 -17.47 2.14 15.05
CA ALA A 108 -18.59 3.04 14.81
C ALA A 108 -18.17 4.51 15.00
N ALA A 109 -17.31 4.79 15.98
CA ALA A 109 -16.71 6.12 16.13
C ALA A 109 -15.82 6.48 14.94
N ILE A 110 -15.01 5.55 14.44
CA ILE A 110 -14.18 5.77 13.23
C ILE A 110 -15.07 6.07 12.02
N ALA A 111 -16.11 5.26 11.79
CA ALA A 111 -17.06 5.47 10.70
C ALA A 111 -17.83 6.79 10.84
N ALA A 112 -18.24 7.17 12.05
CA ALA A 112 -18.90 8.44 12.33
C ALA A 112 -17.99 9.63 11.97
N VAL A 113 -16.71 9.60 12.34
CA VAL A 113 -15.76 10.66 11.95
C VAL A 113 -15.61 10.76 10.44
N CYS A 114 -15.53 9.63 9.74
CA CYS A 114 -15.43 9.62 8.26
C CYS A 114 -16.69 10.22 7.60
N ARG A 115 -17.87 9.83 8.08
CA ARG A 115 -19.16 10.36 7.61
C ARG A 115 -19.27 11.86 7.89
N ASP A 116 -18.90 12.29 9.10
CA ASP A 116 -19.01 13.69 9.53
C ASP A 116 -18.00 14.58 8.77
N ALA A 117 -16.90 14.01 8.26
CA ALA A 117 -16.01 14.66 7.31
C ALA A 117 -16.59 14.77 5.89
N GLY A 118 -17.73 14.13 5.61
CA GLY A 118 -18.43 14.15 4.32
C GLY A 118 -17.97 13.06 3.34
N ALA A 119 -17.30 12.01 3.82
CA ALA A 119 -16.82 10.94 2.96
C ALA A 119 -17.98 10.10 2.38
N GLY A 120 -17.91 9.77 1.09
CA GLY A 120 -18.80 8.80 0.47
C GLY A 120 -18.29 7.35 0.57
N TYR A 121 -16.99 7.18 0.81
CA TYR A 121 -16.36 5.87 0.98
C TYR A 121 -15.12 5.92 1.89
N VAL A 122 -14.73 4.77 2.43
CA VAL A 122 -13.53 4.58 3.26
C VAL A 122 -12.69 3.46 2.66
N VAL A 123 -11.36 3.59 2.64
CA VAL A 123 -10.42 2.54 2.19
C VAL A 123 -9.48 2.18 3.34
N LEU A 124 -9.43 0.91 3.74
CA LEU A 124 -8.53 0.41 4.80
C LEU A 124 -7.37 -0.39 4.23
N THR A 125 -6.16 -0.19 4.76
CA THR A 125 -5.01 -1.09 4.53
C THR A 125 -5.27 -2.47 5.12
N THR A 126 -5.64 -3.45 4.29
CA THR A 126 -5.82 -4.84 4.75
C THR A 126 -4.50 -5.53 5.03
N LYS A 127 -3.50 -5.29 4.17
CA LYS A 127 -2.10 -5.71 4.31
C LYS A 127 -1.21 -4.62 3.73
N HIS A 128 -0.31 -4.07 4.52
CA HIS A 128 0.72 -3.14 4.02
C HIS A 128 2.01 -3.90 3.65
N HIS A 129 3.08 -3.17 3.34
CA HIS A 129 4.37 -3.76 2.94
C HIS A 129 5.02 -4.62 4.04
N ASP A 130 4.62 -4.41 5.31
CA ASP A 130 5.08 -5.21 6.45
C ASP A 130 4.51 -6.63 6.47
N GLY A 131 3.57 -6.96 5.58
CA GLY A 131 2.99 -8.29 5.41
C GLY A 131 1.91 -8.65 6.44
N PHE A 132 1.66 -7.82 7.45
CA PHE A 132 0.71 -8.14 8.51
C PHE A 132 -0.73 -7.91 8.04
N CYS A 133 -1.56 -8.94 8.12
CA CYS A 133 -2.95 -8.87 7.65
C CYS A 133 -3.90 -8.41 8.76
N LEU A 134 -4.81 -7.47 8.47
CA LEU A 134 -5.80 -6.95 9.42
C LEU A 134 -7.09 -7.78 9.50
N TRP A 135 -7.13 -8.94 8.86
CA TRP A 135 -8.22 -9.89 8.96
C TRP A 135 -7.67 -11.27 9.28
N PRO A 136 -8.43 -12.14 9.98
CA PRO A 136 -8.02 -13.49 10.27
C PRO A 136 -8.12 -14.36 9.01
N THR A 137 -7.14 -14.21 8.12
CA THR A 137 -6.98 -15.06 6.95
C THR A 137 -6.72 -16.50 7.37
N ALA A 138 -7.28 -17.46 6.62
CA ALA A 138 -6.95 -18.87 6.79
C ALA A 138 -5.58 -19.24 6.18
N LEU A 139 -4.98 -18.34 5.40
CA LEU A 139 -3.71 -18.56 4.73
C LEU A 139 -2.55 -18.28 5.68
N GLU A 140 -1.65 -19.25 5.83
CA GLU A 140 -0.42 -19.03 6.58
C GLU A 140 0.58 -18.24 5.73
N HIS A 141 1.21 -17.22 6.32
CA HIS A 141 2.31 -16.52 5.71
C HIS A 141 3.50 -17.50 5.54
N PRO A 142 4.05 -17.69 4.33
CA PRO A 142 5.04 -18.73 4.04
C PRO A 142 6.30 -18.73 4.90
N ARG A 143 6.61 -17.60 5.56
CA ARG A 143 7.77 -17.47 6.47
C ARG A 143 7.43 -17.13 7.92
N LYS A 144 6.20 -16.69 8.18
CA LYS A 144 5.78 -16.16 9.50
C LYS A 144 4.67 -17.01 10.13
N GLY A 145 4.12 -17.98 9.42
CA GLY A 145 2.98 -18.76 9.87
C GLY A 145 1.74 -17.87 10.00
N ARG A 146 1.07 -17.89 11.15
CA ARG A 146 -0.08 -17.01 11.41
C ARG A 146 0.39 -15.59 11.66
N TYR A 147 0.28 -14.75 10.63
CA TYR A 147 0.77 -13.37 10.65
C TYR A 147 -0.34 -12.38 10.29
N HIS A 148 -1.32 -12.32 11.17
CA HIS A 148 -2.52 -11.50 11.03
C HIS A 148 -3.05 -11.06 12.39
N ALA A 149 -3.87 -10.01 12.41
CA ALA A 149 -4.56 -9.53 13.59
C ALA A 149 -5.48 -10.60 14.17
N ARG A 150 -5.60 -10.64 15.50
CA ARG A 150 -6.53 -11.55 16.18
C ARG A 150 -7.99 -11.15 15.94
N ARG A 151 -8.26 -9.85 15.86
CA ARG A 151 -9.58 -9.27 15.56
C ARG A 151 -9.77 -9.17 14.05
N ASP A 152 -10.98 -9.44 13.56
CA ASP A 152 -11.35 -9.16 12.16
C ASP A 152 -11.60 -7.66 11.99
N ILE A 153 -10.53 -6.88 11.95
CA ILE A 153 -10.59 -5.42 11.83
C ILE A 153 -11.21 -5.02 10.49
N VAL A 154 -10.91 -5.76 9.42
CA VAL A 154 -11.49 -5.53 8.09
C VAL A 154 -13.00 -5.69 8.12
N GLY A 155 -13.49 -6.80 8.68
CA GLY A 155 -14.93 -7.07 8.82
C GLY A 155 -15.63 -6.04 9.70
N ASP A 156 -15.09 -5.79 10.90
CA ASP A 156 -15.71 -4.87 11.85
C ASP A 156 -15.78 -3.42 11.34
N LEU A 157 -14.71 -2.93 10.71
CA LEU A 157 -14.72 -1.57 10.14
C LEU A 157 -15.63 -1.49 8.91
N ARG A 158 -15.64 -2.52 8.06
CA ARG A 158 -16.57 -2.59 6.93
C ARG A 158 -18.01 -2.43 7.40
N ASP A 159 -18.43 -3.22 8.38
CA ASP A 159 -19.81 -3.22 8.84
C ASP A 159 -20.19 -1.84 9.41
N ALA A 160 -19.31 -1.24 10.22
CA ALA A 160 -19.52 0.11 10.74
C ALA A 160 -19.60 1.20 9.65
N VAL A 161 -18.78 1.10 8.60
CA VAL A 161 -18.79 2.03 7.45
C VAL A 161 -20.07 1.89 6.62
N LEU A 162 -20.53 0.67 6.38
CA LEU A 162 -21.77 0.40 5.66
C LEU A 162 -23.00 0.86 6.47
N ASP A 163 -23.02 0.61 7.79
CA ASP A 163 -24.08 1.08 8.69
C ASP A 163 -24.15 2.62 8.76
N ALA A 164 -23.01 3.29 8.58
CA ALA A 164 -22.92 4.74 8.47
C ALA A 164 -23.35 5.29 7.09
N GLY A 165 -23.77 4.43 6.16
CA GLY A 165 -24.27 4.81 4.82
C GLY A 165 -23.17 5.14 3.81
N MET A 166 -21.92 4.77 4.09
CA MET A 166 -20.77 4.94 3.19
C MET A 166 -20.43 3.62 2.50
N ARG A 167 -19.55 3.67 1.50
CA ARG A 167 -18.99 2.48 0.85
C ARG A 167 -17.63 2.10 1.45
N MET A 168 -17.33 0.80 1.47
CA MET A 168 -16.06 0.29 2.00
C MET A 168 -15.17 -0.25 0.88
N GLY A 169 -13.97 0.30 0.74
CA GLY A 169 -12.89 -0.17 -0.11
C GLY A 169 -11.77 -0.80 0.69
N LEU A 170 -10.90 -1.57 0.02
CA LEU A 170 -9.81 -2.28 0.65
C LEU A 170 -8.52 -2.06 -0.13
N TYR A 171 -7.49 -1.62 0.59
CA TYR A 171 -6.11 -1.56 0.10
C TYR A 171 -5.41 -2.89 0.34
N TYR A 172 -4.60 -3.33 -0.63
CA TYR A 172 -3.71 -4.47 -0.49
C TYR A 172 -2.34 -4.17 -1.11
N SER A 173 -1.25 -4.40 -0.38
CA SER A 173 0.10 -4.35 -0.94
C SER A 173 0.40 -5.62 -1.73
N GLY A 174 0.09 -5.61 -3.03
CA GLY A 174 0.42 -6.70 -3.94
C GLY A 174 1.90 -6.75 -4.28
N GLY A 175 2.51 -5.58 -4.51
CA GLY A 175 3.91 -5.48 -4.90
C GLY A 175 4.88 -5.86 -3.79
N TYR A 176 4.57 -5.56 -2.53
CA TYR A 176 5.48 -5.81 -1.41
C TYR A 176 4.89 -6.71 -0.34
N ASP A 177 5.80 -7.52 0.17
CA ASP A 177 5.67 -8.27 1.41
C ASP A 177 7.10 -8.49 1.93
N TRP A 178 7.60 -7.53 2.71
CA TRP A 178 9.01 -7.51 3.10
C TRP A 178 9.42 -8.75 3.91
N PRO A 179 8.59 -9.32 4.80
CA PRO A 179 8.88 -10.61 5.42
C PRO A 179 8.95 -11.80 4.45
N TYR A 180 8.29 -11.75 3.29
CA TYR A 180 8.30 -12.86 2.33
C TYR A 180 9.68 -13.11 1.72
N ASN A 181 10.47 -12.06 1.48
CA ASN A 181 11.79 -12.15 0.83
C ASN A 181 12.91 -11.43 1.59
N ASP A 182 12.67 -11.06 2.86
CA ASP A 182 13.58 -10.26 3.71
C ASP A 182 14.03 -8.94 3.06
N ALA A 183 13.21 -8.36 2.19
CA ALA A 183 13.59 -7.15 1.46
C ALA A 183 13.92 -6.00 2.41
N ILE A 184 15.01 -5.31 2.11
CA ILE A 184 15.42 -4.03 2.69
C ILE A 184 15.68 -3.09 1.52
N LEU A 185 14.97 -1.96 1.51
CA LEU A 185 15.07 -0.94 0.50
C LEU A 185 16.02 0.15 1.01
N GLU A 186 17.23 0.13 0.50
CA GLU A 186 18.29 1.11 0.82
C GLU A 186 18.63 1.98 -0.41
N ASN A 187 18.51 1.40 -1.61
CA ASN A 187 18.88 2.04 -2.87
C ASN A 187 17.68 2.18 -3.82
N PRO A 188 17.72 3.13 -4.78
CA PRO A 188 16.64 3.32 -5.75
C PRO A 188 16.21 2.05 -6.50
N ALA A 189 17.17 1.16 -6.80
CA ALA A 189 16.90 -0.10 -7.49
C ALA A 189 16.09 -1.08 -6.63
N ASP A 190 16.22 -1.02 -5.30
CA ASP A 190 15.55 -1.96 -4.40
C ASP A 190 14.03 -1.77 -4.43
N SER A 191 13.51 -0.59 -4.77
CA SER A 191 12.08 -0.38 -4.99
C SER A 191 11.49 -1.27 -6.09
N PHE A 192 12.29 -1.67 -7.08
CA PHE A 192 11.84 -2.63 -8.07
C PHE A 192 12.18 -4.05 -7.68
N LEU A 193 13.36 -4.28 -7.09
CA LEU A 193 13.88 -5.61 -6.76
C LEU A 193 13.17 -6.26 -5.56
N ALA A 194 12.60 -5.47 -4.66
CA ALA A 194 11.87 -5.93 -3.49
C ALA A 194 10.54 -6.62 -3.83
N VAL A 195 10.00 -6.43 -5.05
CA VAL A 195 8.79 -7.12 -5.49
C VAL A 195 9.06 -8.62 -5.65
N PRO A 196 8.41 -9.52 -4.87
CA PRO A 196 8.64 -10.94 -5.02
C PRO A 196 8.12 -11.44 -6.38
N HIS A 197 8.87 -12.35 -7.01
CA HIS A 197 8.61 -12.82 -8.39
C HIS A 197 8.36 -14.33 -8.48
N THR A 198 8.34 -15.03 -7.34
CA THR A 198 8.12 -16.49 -7.29
C THR A 198 6.67 -16.84 -7.66
N PRO A 199 6.42 -18.03 -8.24
CA PRO A 199 5.05 -18.54 -8.41
C PRO A 199 4.28 -18.62 -7.09
N ASP A 200 4.95 -18.99 -6.00
CA ASP A 200 4.31 -19.13 -4.68
C ASP A 200 3.78 -17.81 -4.14
N TYR A 201 4.55 -16.71 -4.27
CA TYR A 201 4.06 -15.39 -3.87
C TYR A 201 2.88 -14.91 -4.72
N ARG A 202 2.92 -15.18 -6.03
CA ARG A 202 1.78 -14.86 -6.92
C ARG A 202 0.50 -15.55 -6.46
N HIS A 203 0.59 -16.84 -6.15
CA HIS A 203 -0.55 -17.61 -5.68
C HIS A 203 -1.03 -17.10 -4.32
N TYR A 204 -0.11 -16.84 -3.40
CA TYR A 204 -0.39 -16.27 -2.08
C TYR A 204 -1.11 -14.92 -2.17
N ALA A 205 -0.58 -13.99 -2.96
CA ALA A 205 -1.16 -12.66 -3.14
C ALA A 205 -2.55 -12.73 -3.81
N ALA A 206 -2.70 -13.54 -4.86
CA ALA A 206 -3.99 -13.73 -5.51
C ALA A 206 -5.02 -14.36 -4.56
N ALA A 207 -4.62 -15.37 -3.77
CA ALA A 207 -5.51 -16.04 -2.83
C ALA A 207 -5.97 -15.11 -1.68
N HIS A 208 -5.09 -14.22 -1.18
CA HIS A 208 -5.51 -13.14 -0.26
C HIS A 208 -6.56 -12.25 -0.90
N VAL A 209 -6.34 -11.76 -2.12
CA VAL A 209 -7.29 -10.85 -2.77
C VAL A 209 -8.62 -11.56 -3.07
N SER A 210 -8.60 -12.79 -3.56
CA SER A 210 -9.83 -13.60 -3.73
C SER A 210 -10.56 -13.83 -2.40
N GLU A 211 -9.84 -14.07 -1.29
CA GLU A 211 -10.45 -14.16 0.04
C GLU A 211 -11.12 -12.83 0.44
N LEU A 212 -10.45 -11.69 0.24
CA LEU A 212 -10.99 -10.37 0.54
C LEU A 212 -12.26 -10.07 -0.30
N ILE A 213 -12.24 -10.41 -1.59
CA ILE A 213 -13.40 -10.28 -2.49
C ILE A 213 -14.56 -11.13 -1.98
N ALA A 214 -14.31 -12.40 -1.70
CA ALA A 214 -15.34 -13.35 -1.28
C ALA A 214 -15.96 -12.98 0.08
N ARG A 215 -15.15 -12.57 1.05
CA ARG A 215 -15.61 -12.26 2.42
C ARG A 215 -16.22 -10.87 2.54
N TYR A 216 -15.59 -9.86 1.94
CA TYR A 216 -15.88 -8.46 2.26
C TYR A 216 -16.50 -7.68 1.11
N ARG A 217 -16.42 -8.17 -0.13
CA ARG A 217 -17.02 -7.55 -1.34
C ARG A 217 -16.76 -6.04 -1.42
N PRO A 218 -15.49 -5.62 -1.46
CA PRO A 218 -15.14 -4.21 -1.33
C PRO A 218 -15.61 -3.39 -2.54
N SER A 219 -16.10 -2.19 -2.30
CA SER A 219 -16.50 -1.22 -3.34
C SER A 219 -15.30 -0.65 -4.11
N VAL A 220 -14.10 -0.67 -3.50
CA VAL A 220 -12.84 -0.29 -4.16
C VAL A 220 -11.82 -1.38 -3.89
N LEU A 221 -11.22 -1.94 -4.94
CA LEU A 221 -10.06 -2.82 -4.85
C LEU A 221 -8.80 -2.00 -5.18
N TRP A 222 -8.08 -1.60 -4.14
CA TRP A 222 -6.95 -0.67 -4.25
C TRP A 222 -5.63 -1.45 -4.07
N ASN A 223 -4.89 -1.70 -5.14
CA ASN A 223 -3.57 -2.35 -5.04
C ASN A 223 -2.45 -1.32 -4.89
N ASP A 224 -1.28 -1.73 -4.40
CA ASP A 224 -0.09 -0.88 -4.37
C ASP A 224 1.20 -1.55 -4.85
N ILE A 225 2.11 -0.71 -5.35
CA ILE A 225 3.46 -1.07 -5.80
C ILE A 225 3.49 -2.16 -6.89
N GLY A 226 2.46 -2.19 -7.73
CA GLY A 226 2.37 -3.19 -8.80
C GLY A 226 1.93 -4.56 -8.30
N TRP A 227 2.06 -5.56 -9.16
CA TRP A 227 1.66 -6.93 -8.90
C TRP A 227 2.77 -7.90 -9.30
N PRO A 228 2.93 -9.06 -8.62
CA PRO A 228 3.96 -10.01 -8.99
C PRO A 228 3.83 -10.48 -10.45
N ALA A 229 4.99 -10.61 -11.11
CA ALA A 229 5.11 -10.89 -12.53
C ALA A 229 4.45 -12.21 -12.92
N GLY A 230 3.60 -12.21 -13.96
CA GLY A 230 2.95 -13.42 -14.47
C GLY A 230 1.76 -13.91 -13.64
N GLY A 231 1.16 -13.04 -12.84
CA GLY A 231 -0.18 -13.28 -12.26
C GLY A 231 -1.29 -13.02 -13.29
N ASP A 232 -2.38 -13.80 -13.24
CA ASP A 232 -3.54 -13.66 -14.12
C ASP A 232 -4.50 -12.58 -13.59
N LEU A 233 -4.17 -11.32 -13.87
CA LEU A 233 -4.97 -10.18 -13.42
C LEU A 233 -6.33 -10.09 -14.13
N ALA A 234 -6.45 -10.56 -15.37
CA ALA A 234 -7.73 -10.56 -16.08
C ALA A 234 -8.73 -11.50 -15.40
N ALA A 235 -8.27 -12.67 -14.96
CA ALA A 235 -9.09 -13.59 -14.16
C ALA A 235 -9.47 -13.00 -12.80
N LEU A 236 -8.53 -12.38 -12.08
CA LEU A 236 -8.80 -11.75 -10.80
C LEU A 236 -9.80 -10.59 -10.91
N PHE A 237 -9.69 -9.78 -11.96
CA PHE A 237 -10.60 -8.66 -12.20
C PHE A 237 -12.00 -9.16 -12.61
N ALA A 238 -12.07 -10.22 -13.42
CA ALA A 238 -13.34 -10.84 -13.74
C ALA A 238 -14.01 -11.45 -12.50
N GLU A 239 -13.26 -12.10 -11.62
CA GLU A 239 -13.74 -12.56 -10.31
C GLU A 239 -14.32 -11.39 -9.51
N TYR A 240 -13.56 -10.31 -9.40
CA TYR A 240 -13.98 -9.11 -8.67
C TYR A 240 -15.27 -8.50 -9.22
N TYR A 241 -15.33 -8.17 -10.52
CA TYR A 241 -16.51 -7.53 -11.09
C TYR A 241 -17.74 -8.45 -11.15
N ASN A 242 -17.56 -9.77 -11.17
CA ASN A 242 -18.67 -10.70 -11.03
C ASN A 242 -19.19 -10.78 -9.59
N ALA A 243 -18.32 -10.58 -8.60
CA ALA A 243 -18.69 -10.55 -7.18
C ALA A 243 -19.21 -9.16 -6.73
N VAL A 244 -18.69 -8.08 -7.30
CA VAL A 244 -18.99 -6.69 -6.96
C VAL A 244 -19.17 -5.90 -8.26
N PRO A 245 -20.35 -5.98 -8.92
CA PRO A 245 -20.56 -5.42 -10.25
C PRO A 245 -20.46 -3.89 -10.35
N ASP A 246 -20.57 -3.19 -9.22
CA ASP A 246 -20.38 -1.75 -9.09
C ASP A 246 -19.09 -1.40 -8.33
N GLY A 247 -18.14 -2.34 -8.25
CA GLY A 247 -16.83 -2.13 -7.66
C GLY A 247 -15.87 -1.41 -8.61
N VAL A 248 -14.80 -0.81 -8.08
CA VAL A 248 -13.77 -0.13 -8.89
C VAL A 248 -12.35 -0.58 -8.55
N ILE A 249 -11.48 -0.59 -9.56
CA ILE A 249 -10.07 -1.00 -9.48
C ILE A 249 -9.16 0.20 -9.81
N ASN A 250 -8.15 0.44 -8.98
CA ASN A 250 -7.15 1.51 -9.22
C ASN A 250 -6.13 1.15 -10.31
N ASP A 251 -5.20 2.05 -10.64
CA ASP A 251 -4.20 1.87 -11.70
C ASP A 251 -2.85 1.35 -11.24
N ARG A 252 -2.74 0.71 -10.08
CA ARG A 252 -1.44 0.32 -9.50
C ARG A 252 -1.08 -1.16 -9.68
N TRP A 253 -1.52 -1.80 -10.76
CA TRP A 253 -1.38 -3.25 -11.01
C TRP A 253 -0.27 -3.61 -12.01
N ILE A 254 0.68 -2.72 -12.25
CA ILE A 254 1.79 -2.98 -13.18
C ILE A 254 2.59 -4.22 -12.75
N GLN A 255 2.91 -5.10 -13.70
CA GLN A 255 3.75 -6.28 -13.46
C GLN A 255 5.16 -6.04 -13.99
N PRO A 256 6.22 -6.33 -13.20
CA PRO A 256 7.57 -6.26 -13.71
C PRO A 256 7.84 -7.39 -14.73
N PRO A 257 8.90 -7.27 -15.56
CA PRO A 257 9.32 -8.36 -16.44
C PRO A 257 9.63 -9.65 -15.68
N VAL A 258 9.30 -10.80 -16.27
CA VAL A 258 9.33 -12.13 -15.62
C VAL A 258 10.74 -12.65 -15.32
N HIS A 259 11.78 -12.14 -15.99
CA HIS A 259 13.14 -12.68 -15.90
C HIS A 259 14.03 -11.83 -14.98
N ARG A 260 14.32 -12.33 -13.77
CA ARG A 260 15.31 -11.79 -12.84
C ARG A 260 16.19 -12.90 -12.27
N GLY A 261 17.42 -12.56 -11.87
CA GLY A 261 18.37 -13.44 -11.21
C GLY A 261 19.51 -12.66 -10.56
N ALA A 262 20.33 -13.32 -9.73
CA ALA A 262 21.33 -12.65 -8.88
C ALA A 262 22.30 -11.72 -9.63
N VAL A 263 22.70 -12.08 -10.85
CA VAL A 263 23.56 -11.25 -11.70
C VAL A 263 22.84 -10.00 -12.20
N SER A 264 21.60 -10.12 -12.67
CA SER A 264 20.81 -8.96 -13.11
C SER A 264 20.51 -8.02 -11.96
N ASP A 265 20.27 -8.56 -10.76
CA ASP A 265 19.93 -7.78 -9.58
C ASP A 265 21.16 -7.01 -9.07
N SER A 266 22.34 -7.63 -9.09
CA SER A 266 23.60 -6.96 -8.77
C SER A 266 23.91 -5.80 -9.73
N LEU A 267 23.69 -6.02 -11.04
CA LEU A 267 23.84 -4.97 -12.05
C LEU A 267 22.81 -3.85 -11.87
N ALA A 268 21.56 -4.18 -11.55
CA ALA A 268 20.52 -3.20 -11.26
C ALA A 268 20.86 -2.35 -10.03
N ARG A 269 21.38 -2.96 -8.95
CA ARG A 269 21.86 -2.23 -7.77
C ARG A 269 23.02 -1.30 -8.08
N LEU A 270 24.03 -1.77 -8.82
CA LEU A 270 25.12 -0.93 -9.30
C LEU A 270 24.61 0.25 -10.13
N GLY A 271 23.66 0.00 -11.05
CA GLY A 271 22.98 1.03 -11.81
C GLY A 271 22.22 2.02 -10.94
N GLY A 272 21.52 1.53 -9.90
CA GLY A 272 20.84 2.36 -8.90
C GLY A 272 21.79 3.25 -8.09
N SER A 273 22.95 2.74 -7.69
CA SER A 273 23.98 3.54 -7.01
C SER A 273 24.56 4.63 -7.92
N LEU A 274 24.76 4.33 -9.20
CA LEU A 274 25.16 5.34 -10.20
C LEU A 274 24.05 6.38 -10.42
N LEU A 275 22.80 5.94 -10.51
CA LEU A 275 21.64 6.81 -10.63
C LEU A 275 21.54 7.78 -9.44
N GLN A 276 21.68 7.27 -8.22
CA GLN A 276 21.73 8.08 -7.00
C GLN A 276 22.87 9.10 -7.05
N ARG A 277 24.08 8.68 -7.45
CA ARG A 277 25.26 9.56 -7.54
C ARG A 277 25.07 10.73 -8.50
N PHE A 278 24.32 10.53 -9.58
CA PHE A 278 24.05 11.54 -10.60
C PHE A 278 22.62 12.10 -10.54
N TRP A 279 21.91 11.88 -9.44
CA TRP A 279 20.49 12.26 -9.31
C TRP A 279 20.25 13.76 -9.50
N SER A 280 21.19 14.60 -9.05
CA SER A 280 21.14 16.06 -9.23
C SER A 280 21.17 16.51 -10.70
N LEU A 281 21.65 15.66 -11.60
CA LEU A 281 21.71 15.93 -13.05
C LEU A 281 20.42 15.51 -13.78
N ILE A 282 19.52 14.80 -13.12
CA ILE A 282 18.25 14.36 -13.71
C ILE A 282 17.28 15.55 -13.71
N PRO A 283 16.61 15.85 -14.84
CA PRO A 283 15.57 16.88 -14.90
C PRO A 283 14.42 16.61 -13.92
N ASP A 284 13.93 17.66 -13.25
CA ASP A 284 12.91 17.53 -12.19
C ASP A 284 11.58 16.94 -12.69
N ASN A 285 11.23 17.15 -13.96
CA ASN A 285 10.02 16.57 -14.55
C ASN A 285 10.08 15.04 -14.71
N ARG A 286 11.24 14.41 -14.50
CA ARG A 286 11.41 12.94 -14.50
C ARG A 286 11.55 12.34 -13.10
N LYS A 287 11.56 13.16 -12.05
CA LYS A 287 11.66 12.72 -10.66
C LYS A 287 10.25 12.58 -10.08
N SER A 288 9.54 11.51 -10.47
CA SER A 288 8.16 11.24 -10.06
C SER A 288 8.04 9.85 -9.43
N LEU A 289 7.06 9.70 -8.52
CA LEU A 289 6.73 8.46 -7.79
C LEU A 289 5.51 7.72 -8.40
N ALA A 290 5.19 7.94 -9.67
CA ALA A 290 4.02 7.33 -10.30
C ALA A 290 4.34 6.02 -11.04
N PHE A 291 3.56 4.97 -10.80
CA PHE A 291 3.65 3.67 -11.46
C PHE A 291 2.27 3.25 -11.98
N SER A 292 1.93 3.58 -13.23
CA SER A 292 0.61 3.30 -13.80
C SER A 292 0.52 1.91 -14.44
N ALA A 293 -0.63 1.25 -14.32
CA ALA A 293 -0.95 -0.05 -14.91
C ALA A 293 -1.00 -0.01 -16.44
N GLY A 294 -0.68 -1.15 -17.07
CA GLY A 294 -0.57 -1.27 -18.53
C GLY A 294 -1.81 -1.77 -19.28
N HIS A 295 -2.82 -2.33 -18.59
CA HIS A 295 -3.93 -3.03 -19.25
C HIS A 295 -5.34 -2.50 -18.90
N HIS A 296 -5.78 -2.64 -17.64
CA HIS A 296 -7.12 -2.18 -17.21
C HIS A 296 -7.06 -1.51 -15.84
N TYR A 297 -7.89 -0.48 -15.67
CA TYR A 297 -8.18 0.21 -14.40
C TYR A 297 -9.35 1.17 -14.61
N ASP A 298 -10.18 1.35 -13.58
CA ASP A 298 -11.35 2.23 -13.62
C ASP A 298 -10.96 3.70 -13.37
N PHE A 299 -9.95 3.94 -12.54
CA PHE A 299 -9.45 5.28 -12.21
C PHE A 299 -7.93 5.31 -12.01
N SER A 300 -7.31 6.44 -12.34
CA SER A 300 -5.88 6.67 -12.12
C SER A 300 -5.59 7.27 -10.75
N THR A 301 -4.40 7.00 -10.20
CA THR A 301 -4.01 7.47 -8.84
C THR A 301 -2.78 8.39 -8.86
N PRO A 302 -2.90 9.61 -9.42
CA PRO A 302 -1.79 10.54 -9.47
C PRO A 302 -1.53 11.11 -8.06
N GLU A 303 -0.48 10.60 -7.41
CA GLU A 303 -0.17 10.95 -6.03
C GLU A 303 0.32 12.40 -5.90
N TYR A 304 -0.23 13.15 -4.94
CA TYR A 304 0.04 14.59 -4.72
C TYR A 304 -0.17 15.49 -5.96
N ALA A 305 -0.87 15.02 -7.00
CA ALA A 305 -1.07 15.78 -8.23
C ALA A 305 -2.28 16.71 -8.13
N ARG A 306 -2.15 17.87 -8.78
CA ARG A 306 -3.25 18.79 -9.13
C ARG A 306 -3.18 19.02 -10.63
N PHE A 307 -4.30 18.88 -11.33
CA PHE A 307 -4.40 19.22 -12.75
C PHE A 307 -4.94 20.63 -12.93
N ASP A 308 -4.33 21.39 -13.84
CA ASP A 308 -4.78 22.76 -14.19
C ASP A 308 -5.91 22.75 -15.25
N SER A 309 -6.28 21.56 -15.75
CA SER A 309 -7.35 21.35 -16.71
C SER A 309 -8.16 20.11 -16.34
N VAL A 310 -9.40 20.03 -16.83
CA VAL A 310 -10.22 18.81 -16.73
C VAL A 310 -9.52 17.67 -17.47
N VAL A 311 -9.47 16.50 -16.84
CA VAL A 311 -8.92 15.27 -17.41
C VAL A 311 -10.07 14.32 -17.69
N ASP A 312 -10.12 13.76 -18.89
CA ASP A 312 -11.26 12.94 -19.35
C ASP A 312 -11.38 11.60 -18.61
N LYS A 313 -10.24 11.01 -18.21
CA LYS A 313 -10.23 9.75 -17.44
C LYS A 313 -10.36 10.03 -15.95
N LYS A 314 -11.23 9.28 -15.27
CA LYS A 314 -11.41 9.37 -13.81
C LYS A 314 -10.08 9.20 -13.08
N TRP A 315 -9.91 9.99 -12.04
CA TRP A 315 -8.74 9.93 -11.18
C TRP A 315 -9.12 10.18 -9.72
N GLU A 316 -8.27 9.70 -8.83
CA GLU A 316 -8.34 9.86 -7.39
C GLU A 316 -6.94 10.22 -6.90
N SER A 317 -6.78 11.40 -6.29
CA SER A 317 -5.53 11.78 -5.63
C SER A 317 -5.63 11.44 -4.16
N THR A 318 -4.55 10.89 -3.62
CA THR A 318 -4.43 10.54 -2.20
C THR A 318 -3.22 11.23 -1.59
N ARG A 319 -3.35 11.59 -0.31
CA ARG A 319 -2.30 12.11 0.57
C ARG A 319 -2.69 11.89 2.02
N GLY A 320 -1.71 11.80 2.91
CA GLY A 320 -1.93 11.94 4.34
C GLY A 320 -2.46 13.34 4.72
N VAL A 321 -3.09 13.46 5.89
CA VAL A 321 -3.39 14.78 6.47
C VAL A 321 -2.07 15.52 6.70
N GLY A 322 -1.08 14.85 7.29
CA GLY A 322 0.30 15.30 7.43
C GLY A 322 1.20 14.93 6.26
N HIS A 323 2.42 14.48 6.59
CA HIS A 323 3.45 14.01 5.67
C HIS A 323 3.60 12.48 5.65
N SER A 324 2.91 11.77 6.54
CA SER A 324 2.82 10.31 6.64
C SER A 324 1.41 9.81 6.30
N PHE A 325 1.27 8.55 5.89
CA PHE A 325 -0.04 7.89 5.85
C PHE A 325 -0.33 7.17 7.17
N GLY A 326 0.61 6.37 7.66
CA GLY A 326 0.55 5.77 8.99
C GLY A 326 0.66 6.83 10.08
N ALA A 327 0.07 6.55 11.24
CA ALA A 327 0.12 7.47 12.38
C ALA A 327 1.57 7.84 12.73
N ASN A 328 1.90 9.13 12.77
CA ASN A 328 3.22 9.62 13.14
C ASN A 328 3.11 10.64 14.27
N ARG A 329 3.48 10.24 15.49
CA ARG A 329 3.44 11.08 16.70
C ARG A 329 4.37 12.28 16.64
N ASN A 330 5.32 12.30 15.70
CA ASN A 330 6.18 13.45 15.50
C ASN A 330 5.52 14.52 14.64
N GLU A 331 4.41 14.25 13.95
CA GLU A 331 3.76 15.32 13.17
C GLU A 331 3.21 16.39 14.11
N ARG A 332 3.44 17.65 13.74
CA ARG A 332 2.86 18.80 14.43
C ARG A 332 1.55 19.19 13.71
N PRO A 333 0.55 19.71 14.45
CA PRO A 333 -0.71 20.17 13.87
C PRO A 333 -0.55 21.21 12.77
#